data_AF-A0A6C0JP68-F1
#
_entry.id   AF-A0A6C0JP68-F1
#
_cell.length_a   1.000
_cell.length_b   1.000
_cell.length_c   1.000
_cell.angle_alpha   90.00
_cell.angle_beta   90.00
_cell.angle_gamma   90.00
#
_symmetry.space_group_name_H-M   'P 1'
#
loop_
_entity.id
_entity.type
_entity.pdbx_description
1 polymer ?
#
loop_
_entity_poly.entity_id
_entity_poly.type
_entity_poly.pdbx_seq_one_letter_code
_entity_poly.pdbx_strand_id
1 'polypeptide(L)'
;MASSDSFSANILKHVLSPKLITNTTGGYDAKIDLLNVDNIRITGDVIGPTGSYWAHGGGSVGPNPLNLVTQTIAGGNSPAMLTSTDGLNWATVTGVSLSVINTSTWNGSMWVAGGISTTGAPSIIYSYDGNTWNAASGTFSARTNAIVWNGFYWLAIGESPGPIFVSSIDGINWITPSVTGAFDINGRGLCWNGRIFVAVGSSSSGTAIIYSSDGITWNPGGGTGIPSQGYGVCWNGAIFVAVGTNGSFLGNTIVYSTDGIIWAPTTGGFTYVVNSVCWNGTLFVAVGADSIGSGRTMLYSYDGMNWTVGTGGFTIIANGVCWNGTKFISVGFNTSGLSTILTSSDGLSWSNSGISGQFTGYGIGVSSTNVWKKTPQTIQDAINVLSNRIFELGGNTYI
;
A
#
# COMPACT_ATOMS: atom_id res chain seq x y z
N MET A 1 44.16 -14.79 -43.53
CA MET A 1 42.95 -13.98 -43.76
C MET A 1 41.97 -14.34 -42.65
N ALA A 2 42.02 -13.63 -41.52
CA ALA A 2 41.23 -12.42 -41.22
C ALA A 2 39.72 -12.76 -41.04
N SER A 3 39.27 -12.93 -39.79
CA SER A 3 38.43 -11.98 -38.98
C SER A 3 36.96 -11.95 -39.43
N SER A 4 35.96 -12.21 -38.58
CA SER A 4 35.67 -11.45 -37.36
C SER A 4 34.74 -12.19 -36.37
N ASP A 5 35.08 -12.06 -35.08
CA ASP A 5 34.22 -12.20 -33.89
C ASP A 5 33.06 -11.16 -33.93
N SER A 6 31.98 -11.14 -33.14
CA SER A 6 31.80 -11.45 -31.71
C SER A 6 30.32 -11.24 -31.30
N PHE A 7 29.96 -11.77 -30.12
CA PHE A 7 28.79 -11.45 -29.28
C PHE A 7 27.41 -12.07 -29.61
N SER A 8 27.29 -13.37 -29.31
CA SER A 8 26.08 -13.91 -28.65
C SER A 8 26.49 -14.85 -27.52
N ALA A 9 27.20 -14.30 -26.53
CA ALA A 9 27.58 -15.01 -25.31
C ALA A 9 26.77 -14.47 -24.12
N ASN A 10 26.09 -15.39 -23.44
CA ASN A 10 25.61 -15.34 -22.05
C ASN A 10 24.51 -14.34 -21.69
N ILE A 11 23.25 -14.80 -21.73
CA ILE A 11 22.22 -14.39 -20.74
C ILE A 11 21.22 -15.50 -20.36
N LEU A 12 21.34 -16.73 -20.87
CA LEU A 12 20.37 -17.81 -20.57
C LEU A 12 21.01 -19.17 -20.24
N LYS A 13 22.05 -19.17 -19.42
CA LYS A 13 22.63 -20.40 -18.83
C LYS A 13 23.07 -20.16 -17.39
N HIS A 14 22.11 -19.91 -16.49
CA HIS A 14 22.26 -20.17 -15.05
C HIS A 14 20.89 -20.18 -14.33
N VAL A 15 19.90 -20.89 -14.90
CA VAL A 15 18.74 -21.36 -14.15
C VAL A 15 18.45 -22.79 -14.60
N LEU A 16 18.90 -23.73 -13.75
CA LEU A 16 18.40 -25.10 -13.59
C LEU A 16 18.35 -25.99 -14.85
N SER A 17 19.47 -26.65 -15.18
CA SER A 17 19.42 -27.90 -15.95
C SER A 17 19.03 -29.06 -15.02
N PRO A 18 17.98 -29.84 -15.30
CA PRO A 18 17.66 -31.00 -14.48
C PRO A 18 18.76 -32.05 -14.61
N LYS A 19 19.33 -32.51 -13.49
CA LYS A 19 20.16 -33.73 -13.46
C LYS A 19 19.24 -34.90 -13.14
N LEU A 20 19.06 -35.80 -14.11
CA LEU A 20 18.52 -37.13 -13.87
C LEU A 20 19.53 -37.91 -13.00
N ILE A 21 19.10 -38.35 -11.81
CA ILE A 21 19.79 -39.38 -11.04
C ILE A 21 18.86 -40.59 -11.05
N THR A 22 19.25 -41.65 -11.75
CA THR A 22 18.56 -42.94 -11.66
C THR A 22 19.14 -43.75 -10.50
N ASN A 23 18.27 -44.31 -9.66
CA ASN A 23 18.57 -45.57 -8.99
C ASN A 23 17.32 -46.45 -8.97
N THR A 24 17.54 -47.71 -9.30
CA THR A 24 16.60 -48.79 -9.53
C THR A 24 15.86 -49.21 -8.26
N THR A 25 14.57 -48.89 -8.16
CA THR A 25 13.42 -49.80 -7.97
C THR A 25 12.19 -48.99 -7.54
N GLY A 26 11.32 -48.70 -8.51
CA GLY A 26 9.88 -48.49 -8.25
C GLY A 26 9.39 -47.14 -7.71
N GLY A 27 10.19 -46.07 -7.64
CA GLY A 27 9.71 -44.74 -7.24
C GLY A 27 10.31 -43.61 -8.07
N TYR A 28 9.48 -42.64 -8.48
CA TYR A 28 9.95 -41.35 -8.99
C TYR A 28 10.00 -40.37 -7.82
N ASP A 29 11.16 -39.78 -7.53
CA ASP A 29 11.27 -38.64 -6.62
C ASP A 29 11.31 -37.33 -7.43
N ALA A 30 10.41 -36.41 -7.11
CA ALA A 30 10.50 -35.02 -7.55
C ALA A 30 11.32 -34.23 -6.54
N LYS A 31 12.48 -33.71 -6.96
CA LYS A 31 13.22 -32.72 -6.18
C LYS A 31 12.53 -31.36 -6.33
N ILE A 32 11.74 -30.98 -5.33
CA ILE A 32 11.21 -29.61 -5.22
C ILE A 32 12.34 -28.77 -4.63
N ASP A 33 13.06 -28.05 -5.47
CA ASP A 33 13.87 -26.95 -4.99
C ASP A 33 12.89 -25.84 -4.55
N LEU A 34 12.69 -25.70 -3.23
CA LEU A 34 11.87 -24.64 -2.63
C LEU A 34 12.55 -23.28 -2.83
N LEU A 35 12.45 -22.77 -4.05
CA LEU A 35 12.78 -21.39 -4.38
C LEU A 35 11.47 -20.61 -4.38
N ASN A 36 11.26 -19.87 -3.28
CA ASN A 36 10.26 -18.83 -3.15
C ASN A 36 8.80 -19.32 -3.27
N VAL A 37 8.12 -19.55 -2.14
CA VAL A 37 6.73 -20.04 -2.09
C VAL A 37 5.68 -18.98 -2.47
N ASP A 38 6.07 -17.95 -3.21
CA ASP A 38 5.18 -16.84 -3.57
C ASP A 38 4.65 -16.91 -5.01
N ASN A 39 5.10 -17.87 -5.83
CA ASN A 39 4.53 -18.12 -7.17
C ASN A 39 4.68 -19.59 -7.61
N ILE A 40 3.72 -20.45 -7.31
CA ILE A 40 3.66 -21.80 -7.89
C ILE A 40 2.88 -21.73 -9.22
N ARG A 41 3.57 -21.93 -10.36
CA ARG A 41 2.97 -22.39 -11.62
C ARG A 41 3.23 -23.88 -11.75
N ILE A 42 2.18 -24.71 -11.76
CA ILE A 42 2.29 -26.12 -12.12
C ILE A 42 1.99 -26.24 -13.63
N THR A 43 2.95 -26.75 -14.41
CA THR A 43 2.70 -27.20 -15.79
C THR A 43 3.22 -28.62 -15.94
N GLY A 44 2.31 -29.58 -16.11
CA GLY A 44 2.62 -30.97 -16.44
C GLY A 44 1.51 -31.94 -16.00
N ASP A 45 1.13 -32.85 -16.90
CA ASP A 45 0.16 -33.91 -16.63
C ASP A 45 0.79 -35.06 -15.84
N VAL A 46 0.05 -35.63 -14.87
CA VAL A 46 0.45 -36.87 -14.17
C VAL A 46 -0.71 -37.86 -14.17
N ILE A 47 -0.52 -38.99 -14.86
CA ILE A 47 -1.37 -40.20 -14.84
C ILE A 47 -0.70 -41.22 -13.91
N GLY A 48 -1.44 -41.85 -13.01
CA GLY A 48 -0.90 -42.86 -12.08
C GLY A 48 -1.64 -44.21 -12.13
N PRO A 49 -1.01 -45.33 -11.66
CA PRO A 49 -1.72 -46.55 -11.32
C PRO A 49 -1.70 -46.84 -9.80
N THR A 50 -2.89 -46.77 -9.21
CA THR A 50 -3.46 -47.60 -8.11
C THR A 50 -2.70 -47.87 -6.80
N GLY A 51 -3.38 -47.63 -5.66
CA GLY A 51 -3.37 -48.58 -4.53
C GLY A 51 -3.26 -47.98 -3.12
N SER A 52 -4.33 -48.13 -2.34
CA SER A 52 -4.63 -47.64 -0.99
C SER A 52 -3.88 -48.35 0.15
N TYR A 53 -3.75 -47.73 1.35
CA TYR A 53 -4.27 -48.24 2.64
C TYR A 53 -4.04 -47.27 3.82
N TRP A 54 -4.89 -47.41 4.83
CA TRP A 54 -5.32 -46.47 5.89
C TRP A 54 -4.66 -46.69 7.27
N ALA A 55 -4.71 -45.67 8.14
CA ALA A 55 -5.07 -45.76 9.58
C ALA A 55 -5.21 -44.32 10.16
N HIS A 56 -6.39 -43.78 10.48
CA HIS A 56 -7.25 -43.93 11.68
C HIS A 56 -6.67 -43.43 13.02
N GLY A 57 -7.39 -42.48 13.65
CA GLY A 57 -7.25 -42.14 15.07
C GLY A 57 -7.66 -40.71 15.39
N GLY A 58 -8.88 -40.51 15.86
CA GLY A 58 -9.54 -39.21 15.98
C GLY A 58 -8.94 -38.23 17.01
N GLY A 59 -9.05 -36.96 16.66
CA GLY A 59 -9.01 -35.80 17.55
C GLY A 59 -9.60 -34.63 16.77
N SER A 60 -10.73 -34.08 17.21
CA SER A 60 -11.28 -32.87 16.59
C SER A 60 -10.31 -31.73 16.87
N VAL A 61 -9.46 -31.40 15.92
CA VAL A 61 -8.88 -30.06 15.86
C VAL A 61 -9.95 -29.21 15.22
N GLY A 62 -10.61 -28.36 16.02
CA GLY A 62 -11.53 -27.35 15.51
C GLY A 62 -10.86 -26.55 14.38
N PRO A 63 -11.64 -25.86 13.52
CA PRO A 63 -11.09 -25.15 12.37
C PRO A 63 -10.00 -24.21 12.90
N ASN A 64 -8.75 -24.52 12.61
CA ASN A 64 -7.62 -23.69 12.96
C ASN A 64 -7.63 -22.62 11.87
N PRO A 65 -8.25 -21.44 12.09
CA PRO A 65 -8.38 -20.47 11.03
C PRO A 65 -6.96 -19.96 10.79
N LEU A 66 -6.49 -20.14 9.56
CA LEU A 66 -5.32 -19.42 9.08
C LEU A 66 -5.64 -17.93 9.22
N ASN A 67 -5.20 -17.33 10.32
CA ASN A 67 -5.55 -15.95 10.66
C ASN A 67 -4.84 -15.03 9.68
N LEU A 68 -5.55 -14.66 8.61
CA LEU A 68 -5.33 -13.40 7.93
C LEU A 68 -5.52 -12.32 8.99
N VAL A 69 -4.43 -11.70 9.44
CA VAL A 69 -4.51 -10.62 10.41
C VAL A 69 -4.22 -9.34 9.66
N THR A 70 -5.27 -8.55 9.47
CA THR A 70 -5.16 -7.17 9.02
C THR A 70 -4.29 -6.41 10.00
N GLN A 71 -3.21 -5.78 9.55
CA GLN A 71 -2.41 -4.92 10.43
C GLN A 71 -2.48 -3.49 9.90
N THR A 72 -3.00 -2.62 10.76
CA THR A 72 -3.15 -1.19 10.52
C THR A 72 -2.04 -0.47 11.28
N ILE A 73 -1.47 0.55 10.65
CA ILE A 73 -0.50 1.45 11.26
C ILE A 73 -1.04 2.88 11.12
N ALA A 74 -1.08 3.62 12.22
CA ALA A 74 -1.45 5.02 12.25
C ALA A 74 -0.29 5.87 12.79
N GLY A 75 -0.08 7.05 12.19
CA GLY A 75 0.92 8.02 12.60
C GLY A 75 0.32 9.33 13.13
N GLY A 76 0.97 9.92 14.13
CA GLY A 76 0.57 11.19 14.75
C GLY A 76 1.65 11.77 15.66
N ASN A 77 1.36 12.84 16.40
CA ASN A 77 2.39 13.58 17.17
C ASN A 77 2.79 12.94 18.51
N SER A 78 1.92 12.15 19.15
CA SER A 78 2.25 11.45 20.41
C SER A 78 1.17 10.41 20.75
N PRO A 79 1.47 9.11 20.72
CA PRO A 79 2.72 8.50 20.25
C PRO A 79 2.94 8.69 18.73
N ALA A 80 4.17 8.54 18.26
CA ALA A 80 4.52 8.69 16.84
C ALA A 80 3.88 7.63 15.94
N MET A 81 3.72 6.41 16.48
CA MET A 81 3.18 5.26 15.75
C MET A 81 2.31 4.40 16.68
N LEU A 82 1.16 4.00 16.14
CA LEU A 82 0.27 3.01 16.71
C LEU A 82 0.10 1.85 15.72
N THR A 83 -0.03 0.62 16.22
CA THR A 83 -0.44 -0.54 15.41
C THR A 83 -1.71 -1.18 15.97
N SER A 84 -2.53 -1.72 15.09
CA SER A 84 -3.76 -2.42 15.44
C SER A 84 -4.00 -3.58 14.49
N THR A 85 -4.52 -4.69 15.03
CA THR A 85 -4.94 -5.84 14.23
C THR A 85 -6.43 -5.84 13.86
N ASP A 86 -7.23 -5.02 14.54
CA ASP A 86 -8.71 -4.99 14.44
C ASP A 86 -9.27 -3.59 14.13
N GLY A 87 -8.39 -2.58 14.05
CA GLY A 87 -8.73 -1.18 13.88
C GLY A 87 -9.38 -0.53 15.10
N LEU A 88 -9.49 -1.25 16.22
CA LEU A 88 -10.16 -0.80 17.44
C LEU A 88 -9.20 -0.68 18.62
N ASN A 89 -8.33 -1.68 18.79
CA ASN A 89 -7.34 -1.73 19.84
C ASN A 89 -5.98 -1.34 19.27
N TRP A 90 -5.39 -0.27 19.80
CA TRP A 90 -4.15 0.30 19.31
C TRP A 90 -3.04 0.19 20.35
N ALA A 91 -1.89 -0.33 19.92
CA ALA A 91 -0.69 -0.44 20.73
C ALA A 91 0.39 0.52 20.22
N THR A 92 1.06 1.22 21.14
CA THR A 92 2.22 2.04 20.82
C THR A 92 3.37 1.18 20.33
N VAL A 93 3.97 1.57 19.21
CA VAL A 93 5.21 0.96 18.73
C VAL A 93 6.39 1.76 19.28
N THR A 94 7.32 1.09 19.96
CA THR A 94 8.53 1.69 20.55
C THR A 94 9.74 1.50 19.65
N GLY A 95 10.72 2.42 19.71
CA GLY A 95 11.98 2.30 18.96
C GLY A 95 11.91 2.77 17.50
N VAL A 96 10.85 3.50 17.14
CA VAL A 96 10.68 4.08 15.80
C VAL A 96 11.50 5.37 15.69
N SER A 97 12.32 5.50 14.64
CA SER A 97 13.16 6.68 14.37
C SER A 97 12.43 7.83 13.66
N LEU A 98 11.09 7.79 13.63
CA LEU A 98 10.23 8.76 12.97
C LEU A 98 9.38 9.48 14.00
N SER A 99 9.30 10.80 13.88
CA SER A 99 8.43 11.64 14.72
C SER A 99 6.97 11.57 14.28
N VAL A 100 6.72 11.27 13.01
CA VAL A 100 5.39 11.08 12.40
C VAL A 100 5.51 10.03 11.29
N ILE A 101 4.51 9.17 11.14
CA ILE A 101 4.35 8.28 9.96
C ILE A 101 3.33 8.89 9.00
N ASN A 102 3.72 9.05 7.73
CA ASN A 102 2.85 9.54 6.66
C ASN A 102 2.29 8.39 5.80
N THR A 103 3.07 7.32 5.64
CA THR A 103 2.76 6.23 4.69
C THR A 103 3.32 4.90 5.19
N SER A 104 2.66 3.80 4.83
CA SER A 104 3.25 2.46 4.89
C SER A 104 2.69 1.56 3.80
N THR A 105 3.50 0.63 3.33
CA THR A 105 3.16 -0.28 2.22
C THR A 105 3.79 -1.65 2.48
N TRP A 106 3.05 -2.71 2.15
CA TRP A 106 3.49 -4.11 2.21
C TRP A 106 3.69 -4.63 0.80
N ASN A 107 4.81 -5.30 0.52
CA ASN A 107 5.07 -5.87 -0.82
C ASN A 107 4.74 -7.37 -0.95
N GLY A 108 4.28 -8.01 0.12
CA GLY A 108 4.10 -9.48 0.17
C GLY A 108 5.00 -10.14 1.22
N SER A 109 6.15 -9.54 1.54
CA SER A 109 7.15 -10.13 2.44
C SER A 109 7.71 -9.17 3.48
N MET A 110 7.64 -7.86 3.23
CA MET A 110 8.09 -6.83 4.17
C MET A 110 7.23 -5.55 4.11
N TRP A 111 7.19 -4.88 5.24
CA TRP A 111 6.65 -3.55 5.42
C TRP A 111 7.74 -2.52 5.17
N VAL A 112 7.36 -1.44 4.50
CA VAL A 112 8.13 -0.21 4.45
C VAL A 112 7.21 0.92 4.89
N ALA A 113 7.67 1.74 5.83
CA ALA A 113 6.97 2.93 6.29
C ALA A 113 7.86 4.17 6.15
N GLY A 114 7.23 5.30 5.87
CA GLY A 114 7.92 6.58 5.68
C GLY A 114 7.24 7.70 6.43
N GLY A 115 8.01 8.71 6.81
CA GLY A 115 7.47 9.85 7.54
C GLY A 115 8.49 10.93 7.83
N ILE A 116 8.29 11.67 8.93
CA ILE A 116 9.19 12.75 9.34
C ILE A 116 10.28 12.18 10.25
N SER A 117 11.52 12.36 9.85
CA SER A 117 12.68 11.92 10.61
C SER A 117 12.83 12.70 11.94
N THR A 118 13.25 12.02 13.01
CA THR A 118 13.84 12.69 14.17
C THR A 118 15.28 13.09 13.84
N THR A 119 15.71 14.30 14.19
CA THR A 119 16.99 14.94 13.80
C THR A 119 18.14 13.94 13.53
N GLY A 120 18.54 13.80 12.25
CA GLY A 120 19.65 12.96 11.81
C GLY A 120 19.31 11.49 11.51
N ALA A 121 18.06 11.05 11.66
CA ALA A 121 17.62 9.70 11.34
C ALA A 121 17.14 9.56 9.87
N PRO A 122 17.04 8.33 9.34
CA PRO A 122 16.37 8.11 8.06
C PRO A 122 14.86 8.33 8.16
N SER A 123 14.28 8.83 7.07
CA SER A 123 12.84 9.10 6.93
C SER A 123 12.03 7.89 6.43
N ILE A 124 12.70 6.74 6.25
CA ILE A 124 12.10 5.45 5.88
C ILE A 124 12.61 4.37 6.85
N ILE A 125 11.70 3.49 7.24
CA ILE A 125 11.93 2.32 8.10
C ILE A 125 11.27 1.10 7.47
N TYR A 126 11.70 -0.09 7.87
CA TYR A 126 11.14 -1.35 7.39
C TYR A 126 10.94 -2.38 8.49
N SER A 127 10.07 -3.35 8.25
CA SER A 127 9.75 -4.43 9.19
C SER A 127 9.30 -5.69 8.47
N TYR A 128 9.68 -6.86 8.95
CA TYR A 128 9.18 -8.13 8.40
C TYR A 128 7.92 -8.62 9.12
N ASP A 129 7.65 -8.13 10.33
CA ASP A 129 6.57 -8.61 11.22
C ASP A 129 5.55 -7.52 11.61
N GLY A 130 5.80 -6.28 11.19
CA GLY A 130 5.02 -5.09 11.52
C GLY A 130 5.12 -4.63 12.98
N ASN A 131 5.92 -5.29 13.81
CA ASN A 131 6.10 -4.97 15.23
C ASN A 131 7.50 -4.43 15.52
N THR A 132 8.51 -5.03 14.89
CA THR A 132 9.92 -4.64 15.03
C THR A 132 10.36 -3.88 13.80
N TRP A 133 10.76 -2.63 13.98
CA TRP A 133 11.10 -1.72 12.88
C TRP A 133 12.57 -1.37 12.88
N ASN A 134 13.17 -1.37 11.69
CA ASN A 134 14.57 -1.07 11.45
C ASN A 134 14.70 0.15 10.54
N ALA A 135 15.76 0.92 10.75
CA ALA A 135 16.09 2.08 9.93
C ALA A 135 16.58 1.64 8.54
N ALA A 136 16.01 2.23 7.47
CA ALA A 136 16.54 2.07 6.11
C ALA A 136 17.71 3.04 5.87
N SER A 137 18.52 2.79 4.84
CA SER A 137 19.66 3.64 4.46
C SER A 137 19.42 4.33 3.11
N GLY A 138 20.10 5.45 2.85
CA GLY A 138 20.02 6.16 1.56
C GLY A 138 18.68 6.87 1.28
N THR A 139 17.93 7.20 2.33
CA THR A 139 16.58 7.78 2.28
C THR A 139 16.61 9.31 2.14
N PHE A 140 15.44 9.96 2.12
CA PHE A 140 15.37 11.42 2.28
C PHE A 140 15.92 11.86 3.64
N SER A 141 16.43 13.09 3.70
CA SER A 141 17.01 13.71 4.91
C SER A 141 15.98 14.18 5.93
N ALA A 142 14.75 14.49 5.49
CA ALA A 142 13.73 15.09 6.36
C ALA A 142 12.39 14.33 6.35
N ARG A 143 11.79 14.15 5.18
CA ARG A 143 10.40 13.68 5.08
C ARG A 143 10.18 12.74 3.90
N THR A 144 9.51 11.63 4.18
CA THR A 144 8.85 10.78 3.17
C THR A 144 7.35 11.00 3.25
N ASN A 145 6.70 11.28 2.12
CA ASN A 145 5.27 11.53 2.04
C ASN A 145 4.48 10.30 1.59
N ALA A 146 4.96 9.60 0.55
CA ALA A 146 4.31 8.38 0.06
C ALA A 146 5.34 7.34 -0.42
N ILE A 147 4.99 6.07 -0.30
CA ILE A 147 5.78 4.93 -0.76
C ILE A 147 4.86 3.95 -1.48
N VAL A 148 5.28 3.45 -2.65
CA VAL A 148 4.57 2.42 -3.41
C VAL A 148 5.52 1.29 -3.80
N TRP A 149 4.98 0.08 -3.88
CA TRP A 149 5.63 -1.09 -4.46
C TRP A 149 4.99 -1.39 -5.81
N ASN A 150 5.78 -1.52 -6.88
CA ASN A 150 5.24 -1.77 -8.22
C ASN A 150 5.29 -3.25 -8.66
N GLY A 151 5.76 -4.15 -7.80
CA GLY A 151 6.04 -5.55 -8.14
C GLY A 151 7.51 -5.87 -8.38
N PHE A 152 8.34 -4.85 -8.60
CA PHE A 152 9.78 -4.99 -8.92
C PHE A 152 10.68 -4.16 -8.01
N TYR A 153 10.28 -2.92 -7.69
CA TYR A 153 11.02 -2.02 -6.83
C TYR A 153 10.06 -1.09 -6.06
N TRP A 154 10.57 -0.54 -4.98
CA TRP A 154 9.95 0.49 -4.17
C TRP A 154 10.27 1.87 -4.73
N LEU A 155 9.26 2.72 -4.82
CA LEU A 155 9.40 4.13 -5.14
C LEU A 155 8.83 4.95 -4.00
N ALA A 156 9.59 5.93 -3.52
CA ALA A 156 9.17 6.86 -2.49
C ALA A 156 9.25 8.29 -3.00
N ILE A 157 8.38 9.14 -2.48
CA ILE A 157 8.33 10.58 -2.79
C ILE A 157 8.44 11.43 -1.52
N GLY A 158 9.14 12.55 -1.62
CA GLY A 158 9.42 13.47 -0.53
C GLY A 158 9.28 14.95 -0.93
N GLU A 159 10.06 15.82 -0.28
CA GLU A 159 9.99 17.27 -0.44
C GLU A 159 11.35 17.95 -0.58
N SER A 160 11.32 19.17 -1.15
CA SER A 160 12.48 20.08 -1.22
C SER A 160 12.74 20.74 0.15
N PRO A 161 13.99 21.08 0.53
CA PRO A 161 15.24 20.94 -0.22
C PRO A 161 15.83 19.53 -0.09
N GLY A 162 15.84 18.78 -1.19
CA GLY A 162 16.25 17.39 -1.25
C GLY A 162 15.79 16.75 -2.56
N PRO A 163 16.16 15.47 -2.83
CA PRO A 163 15.58 14.76 -3.95
C PRO A 163 14.07 14.59 -3.72
N ILE A 164 13.27 14.70 -4.78
CA ILE A 164 11.83 14.42 -4.71
C ILE A 164 11.56 12.92 -4.73
N PHE A 165 12.41 12.13 -5.41
CA PHE A 165 12.25 10.68 -5.50
C PHE A 165 13.47 9.96 -4.94
N VAL A 166 13.22 8.84 -4.27
CA VAL A 166 14.21 7.79 -4.01
C VAL A 166 13.59 6.43 -4.36
N SER A 167 14.42 5.47 -4.71
CA SER A 167 13.98 4.12 -5.08
C SER A 167 14.82 3.04 -4.42
N SER A 168 14.27 1.84 -4.28
CA SER A 168 14.97 0.70 -3.69
C SER A 168 14.44 -0.61 -4.25
N ILE A 169 15.31 -1.59 -4.51
CA ILE A 169 14.88 -2.94 -4.91
C ILE A 169 14.55 -3.84 -3.71
N ASP A 170 15.05 -3.49 -2.51
CA ASP A 170 14.99 -4.34 -1.31
C ASP A 170 14.26 -3.68 -0.14
N GLY A 171 13.85 -2.41 -0.26
CA GLY A 171 13.17 -1.65 0.79
C GLY A 171 14.10 -1.22 1.95
N ILE A 172 15.38 -1.59 1.90
CA ILE A 172 16.37 -1.40 2.95
C ILE A 172 17.42 -0.38 2.53
N ASN A 173 17.93 -0.52 1.30
CA ASN A 173 18.95 0.34 0.72
C ASN A 173 18.32 1.17 -0.40
N TRP A 174 18.25 2.47 -0.18
CA TRP A 174 17.63 3.41 -1.10
C TRP A 174 18.69 4.20 -1.85
N ILE A 175 18.34 4.59 -3.07
CA ILE A 175 19.16 5.43 -3.93
C ILE A 175 18.34 6.60 -4.44
N THR A 176 19.02 7.71 -4.73
CA THR A 176 18.43 8.86 -5.43
C THR A 176 18.59 8.65 -6.94
N PRO A 177 17.51 8.31 -7.68
CA PRO A 177 17.58 8.21 -9.13
C PRO A 177 17.75 9.59 -9.77
N SER A 178 18.40 9.62 -10.94
CA SER A 178 18.39 10.80 -11.81
C SER A 178 17.07 10.87 -12.56
N VAL A 179 16.15 11.73 -12.11
CA VAL A 179 14.80 11.86 -12.67
C VAL A 179 14.65 13.14 -13.50
N THR A 180 13.70 13.14 -14.44
CA THR A 180 13.30 14.33 -15.21
C THR A 180 11.79 14.57 -15.10
N GLY A 181 11.36 15.83 -15.15
CA GLY A 181 9.94 16.21 -15.08
C GLY A 181 9.28 15.98 -13.70
N ALA A 182 10.08 15.81 -12.65
CA ALA A 182 9.60 15.70 -11.28
C ALA A 182 9.07 17.06 -10.76
N PHE A 183 8.36 17.02 -9.63
CA PHE A 183 8.02 18.23 -8.89
C PHE A 183 9.28 18.99 -8.42
N ASP A 184 9.18 20.29 -8.17
CA ASP A 184 10.28 21.11 -7.64
C ASP A 184 10.04 21.64 -6.21
N ILE A 185 8.81 21.49 -5.68
CA ILE A 185 8.45 21.90 -4.32
C ILE A 185 8.20 20.68 -3.44
N ASN A 186 7.14 19.89 -3.72
CA ASN A 186 6.71 18.83 -2.81
C ASN A 186 5.92 17.75 -3.55
N GLY A 187 6.32 16.49 -3.42
CA GLY A 187 5.51 15.35 -3.84
C GLY A 187 4.82 14.70 -2.65
N ARG A 188 3.51 14.49 -2.73
CA ARG A 188 2.66 14.13 -1.57
C ARG A 188 2.02 12.76 -1.68
N GLY A 189 1.65 12.32 -2.88
CA GLY A 189 0.99 11.04 -3.10
C GLY A 189 1.59 10.28 -4.27
N LEU A 190 1.54 8.95 -4.19
CA LEU A 190 1.99 8.02 -5.21
C LEU A 190 1.01 6.86 -5.35
N CYS A 191 0.72 6.47 -6.59
CA CYS A 191 -0.07 5.28 -6.89
C CYS A 191 0.48 4.55 -8.11
N TRP A 192 0.38 3.23 -8.11
CA TRP A 192 0.75 2.35 -9.21
C TRP A 192 -0.46 1.50 -9.61
N ASN A 193 -0.78 1.43 -10.90
CA ASN A 193 -1.91 0.64 -11.40
C ASN A 193 -1.51 -0.69 -12.06
N GLY A 194 -0.24 -1.09 -11.99
CA GLY A 194 0.29 -2.23 -12.75
C GLY A 194 0.96 -1.85 -14.08
N ARG A 195 0.84 -0.59 -14.52
CA ARG A 195 1.42 -0.12 -15.79
C ARG A 195 2.11 1.24 -15.71
N ILE A 196 1.52 2.19 -15.00
CA ILE A 196 2.08 3.53 -14.81
C ILE A 196 2.02 3.93 -13.34
N PHE A 197 2.97 4.76 -12.94
CA PHE A 197 2.93 5.55 -11.74
C PHE A 197 2.18 6.84 -12.00
N VAL A 198 1.36 7.23 -11.04
CA VAL A 198 0.80 8.58 -10.93
C VAL A 198 1.29 9.15 -9.61
N ALA A 199 1.86 10.36 -9.66
CA ALA A 199 2.26 11.11 -8.49
C ALA A 199 1.49 12.44 -8.43
N VAL A 200 1.19 12.87 -7.21
CA VAL A 200 0.54 14.15 -6.94
C VAL A 200 1.37 15.00 -5.98
N GLY A 201 1.30 16.32 -6.14
CA GLY A 201 2.17 17.23 -5.41
C GLY A 201 1.94 18.68 -5.75
N SER A 202 2.99 19.48 -5.65
CA SER A 202 3.00 20.90 -6.02
C SER A 202 4.32 21.26 -6.69
N SER A 203 4.25 22.14 -7.67
CA SER A 203 5.42 22.76 -8.33
C SER A 203 5.25 24.24 -8.55
N SER A 204 6.35 24.95 -8.75
CA SER A 204 6.36 26.39 -9.06
C SER A 204 5.62 26.71 -10.37
N SER A 205 5.56 25.76 -11.30
CA SER A 205 4.78 25.82 -12.54
C SER A 205 3.27 25.64 -12.35
N GLY A 206 2.81 25.30 -11.14
CA GLY A 206 1.42 24.91 -10.88
C GLY A 206 1.09 23.46 -11.23
N THR A 207 2.07 22.64 -11.62
CA THR A 207 1.86 21.21 -11.89
C THR A 207 1.53 20.47 -10.59
N ALA A 208 0.34 19.85 -10.53
CA ALA A 208 -0.13 19.09 -9.37
C ALA A 208 -0.14 17.58 -9.58
N ILE A 209 -0.14 17.10 -10.83
CA ILE A 209 -0.18 15.68 -11.19
C ILE A 209 0.88 15.41 -12.26
N ILE A 210 1.67 14.35 -12.05
CA ILE A 210 2.63 13.82 -13.03
C ILE A 210 2.47 12.31 -13.14
N TYR A 211 2.83 11.73 -14.28
CA TYR A 211 2.82 10.29 -14.51
C TYR A 211 4.12 9.78 -15.13
N SER A 212 4.39 8.50 -14.95
CA SER A 212 5.59 7.84 -15.49
C SER A 212 5.36 6.33 -15.65
N SER A 213 5.88 5.74 -16.73
CA SER A 213 5.88 4.27 -16.89
C SER A 213 7.10 3.59 -16.27
N ASP A 214 8.17 4.33 -16.00
CA ASP A 214 9.47 3.81 -15.56
C ASP A 214 9.93 4.35 -14.20
N GLY A 215 9.20 5.31 -13.62
CA GLY A 215 9.54 5.98 -12.37
C GLY A 215 10.75 6.94 -12.48
N ILE A 216 11.25 7.20 -13.68
CA ILE A 216 12.44 8.01 -13.97
C ILE A 216 12.08 9.25 -14.79
N THR A 217 11.34 9.05 -15.88
CA THR A 217 10.88 10.13 -16.76
C THR A 217 9.43 10.44 -16.45
N TRP A 218 9.18 11.62 -15.93
CA TRP A 218 7.85 12.07 -15.50
C TRP A 218 7.30 13.11 -16.45
N ASN A 219 6.00 13.01 -16.72
CA ASN A 219 5.29 13.92 -17.62
C ASN A 219 4.11 14.55 -16.88
N PRO A 220 3.79 15.83 -17.12
CA PRO A 220 2.63 16.47 -16.52
C PRO A 220 1.32 15.81 -17.01
N GLY A 221 0.40 15.57 -16.09
CA GLY A 221 -0.96 15.16 -16.43
C GLY A 221 -1.72 16.30 -17.12
N GLY A 222 -2.46 15.97 -18.17
CA GLY A 222 -3.31 16.91 -18.91
C GLY A 222 -4.79 16.82 -18.49
N GLY A 223 -5.63 17.69 -19.04
CA GLY A 223 -7.08 17.67 -18.81
C GLY A 223 -7.62 18.95 -18.20
N THR A 224 -8.75 18.85 -17.50
CA THR A 224 -9.46 20.01 -16.92
C THR A 224 -9.81 19.78 -15.46
N GLY A 225 -9.95 20.88 -14.70
CA GLY A 225 -10.33 20.82 -13.28
C GLY A 225 -9.25 20.26 -12.35
N ILE A 226 -8.01 20.12 -12.81
CA ILE A 226 -6.89 19.66 -11.99
C ILE A 226 -6.66 20.65 -10.83
N PRO A 227 -6.56 20.17 -9.57
CA PRO A 227 -6.28 21.02 -8.43
C PRO A 227 -4.95 21.79 -8.59
N SER A 228 -4.80 22.96 -7.95
CA SER A 228 -3.52 23.69 -7.97
C SER A 228 -2.42 22.99 -7.16
N GLN A 229 -2.79 22.13 -6.21
CA GLN A 229 -1.89 21.22 -5.50
C GLN A 229 -2.59 19.89 -5.25
N GLY A 230 -1.89 18.78 -5.46
CA GLY A 230 -2.39 17.44 -5.20
C GLY A 230 -1.84 16.84 -3.90
N TYR A 231 -2.71 16.23 -3.11
CA TYR A 231 -2.44 15.72 -1.76
C TYR A 231 -2.58 14.19 -1.66
N GLY A 232 -3.43 13.56 -2.48
CA GLY A 232 -3.58 12.11 -2.51
C GLY A 232 -3.98 11.57 -3.87
N VAL A 233 -3.69 10.29 -4.12
CA VAL A 233 -4.10 9.58 -5.33
C VAL A 233 -4.34 8.10 -5.03
N CYS A 234 -5.38 7.53 -5.62
CA CYS A 234 -5.75 6.12 -5.45
C CYS A 234 -6.20 5.52 -6.79
N TRP A 235 -6.04 4.21 -6.95
CA TRP A 235 -6.48 3.41 -8.09
C TRP A 235 -7.43 2.31 -7.61
N ASN A 236 -8.57 2.13 -8.29
CA ASN A 236 -9.54 1.09 -7.91
C ASN A 236 -9.52 -0.18 -8.77
N GLY A 237 -8.61 -0.28 -9.74
CA GLY A 237 -8.63 -1.34 -10.76
C GLY A 237 -9.13 -0.87 -12.13
N ALA A 238 -9.77 0.29 -12.22
CA ALA A 238 -10.32 0.83 -13.47
C ALA A 238 -10.06 2.32 -13.69
N ILE A 239 -10.07 3.13 -12.62
CA ILE A 239 -9.80 4.57 -12.67
C ILE A 239 -8.86 4.98 -11.54
N PHE A 240 -8.10 6.04 -11.81
CA PHE A 240 -7.43 6.84 -10.81
C PHE A 240 -8.37 7.93 -10.29
N VAL A 241 -8.27 8.22 -9.01
CA VAL A 241 -8.83 9.41 -8.38
C VAL A 241 -7.68 10.17 -7.72
N ALA A 242 -7.54 11.45 -8.05
CA ALA A 242 -6.58 12.35 -7.43
C ALA A 242 -7.31 13.48 -6.71
N VAL A 243 -6.76 13.87 -5.56
CA VAL A 243 -7.38 14.82 -4.64
C VAL A 243 -6.40 15.90 -4.21
N GLY A 244 -6.90 17.07 -3.82
CA GLY A 244 -6.04 18.17 -3.37
C GLY A 244 -6.78 19.46 -3.02
N THR A 245 -6.17 20.60 -3.33
CA THR A 245 -6.75 21.93 -3.09
C THR A 245 -6.57 22.86 -4.28
N ASN A 246 -7.43 23.87 -4.35
CA ASN A 246 -7.29 25.00 -5.27
C ASN A 246 -6.88 26.30 -4.57
N GLY A 247 -6.60 26.26 -3.26
CA GLY A 247 -6.33 27.47 -2.45
C GLY A 247 -7.50 28.46 -2.37
N SER A 248 -8.64 28.14 -2.97
CA SER A 248 -9.87 28.92 -3.01
C SER A 248 -11.07 27.98 -2.91
N PHE A 249 -12.25 28.52 -2.57
CA PHE A 249 -13.50 27.78 -2.40
C PHE A 249 -14.27 27.53 -3.72
N LEU A 250 -13.64 27.72 -4.89
CA LEU A 250 -14.33 27.77 -6.19
C LEU A 250 -13.76 26.80 -7.25
N GLY A 251 -12.95 25.81 -6.84
CA GLY A 251 -12.32 24.87 -7.77
C GLY A 251 -12.58 23.40 -7.43
N ASN A 252 -12.41 22.52 -8.41
CA ASN A 252 -12.53 21.07 -8.23
C ASN A 252 -11.35 20.54 -7.42
N THR A 253 -11.64 19.97 -6.26
CA THR A 253 -10.61 19.37 -5.37
C THR A 253 -10.41 17.88 -5.63
N ILE A 254 -11.24 17.27 -6.48
CA ILE A 254 -11.21 15.87 -6.85
C ILE A 254 -11.33 15.74 -8.37
N VAL A 255 -10.40 15.02 -8.98
CA VAL A 255 -10.40 14.65 -10.40
C VAL A 255 -10.23 13.15 -10.57
N TYR A 256 -10.68 12.61 -11.70
CA TYR A 256 -10.51 11.21 -12.05
C TYR A 256 -9.89 11.04 -13.43
N SER A 257 -9.33 9.86 -13.68
CA SER A 257 -8.77 9.49 -14.97
C SER A 257 -8.79 7.97 -15.18
N THR A 258 -9.16 7.52 -16.37
CA THR A 258 -9.11 6.09 -16.74
C THR A 258 -7.70 5.64 -17.15
N ASP A 259 -6.83 6.58 -17.53
CA ASP A 259 -5.49 6.28 -18.07
C ASP A 259 -4.35 6.88 -17.25
N GLY A 260 -4.65 7.72 -16.25
CA GLY A 260 -3.69 8.45 -15.40
C GLY A 260 -2.96 9.60 -16.11
N ILE A 261 -3.33 9.89 -17.36
CA ILE A 261 -2.70 10.89 -18.23
C ILE A 261 -3.63 12.08 -18.44
N ILE A 262 -4.89 11.83 -18.82
CA ILE A 262 -5.91 12.86 -19.04
C ILE A 262 -6.94 12.81 -17.93
N TRP A 263 -7.14 13.95 -17.27
CA TRP A 263 -7.96 14.08 -16.07
C TRP A 263 -9.22 14.89 -16.33
N ALA A 264 -10.31 14.46 -15.69
CA ALA A 264 -11.61 15.11 -15.76
C ALA A 264 -12.10 15.50 -14.35
N PRO A 265 -12.88 16.59 -14.23
CA PRO A 265 -13.48 17.00 -12.97
C PRO A 265 -14.58 16.03 -12.53
N THR A 266 -14.79 15.97 -11.23
CA THR A 266 -15.89 15.22 -10.59
C THR A 266 -17.04 16.14 -10.20
N THR A 267 -18.16 15.57 -9.76
CA THR A 267 -19.28 16.32 -9.16
C THR A 267 -19.42 15.96 -7.67
N GLY A 268 -19.96 16.88 -6.86
CA GLY A 268 -20.25 16.64 -5.45
C GLY A 268 -19.04 16.63 -4.50
N GLY A 269 -17.85 16.98 -5.00
CA GLY A 269 -16.61 17.09 -4.22
C GLY A 269 -16.62 18.19 -3.15
N PHE A 270 -15.54 18.27 -2.37
CA PHE A 270 -15.28 19.43 -1.50
C PHE A 270 -14.90 20.64 -2.34
N THR A 271 -15.13 21.84 -1.80
CA THR A 271 -14.78 23.09 -2.47
C THR A 271 -13.46 23.68 -1.98
N TYR A 272 -12.97 23.28 -0.81
CA TYR A 272 -11.75 23.83 -0.21
C TYR A 272 -10.54 22.88 -0.27
N VAL A 273 -10.56 21.76 0.46
CA VAL A 273 -9.43 20.84 0.52
C VAL A 273 -9.87 19.39 0.69
N VAL A 274 -9.21 18.50 -0.04
CA VAL A 274 -9.26 17.06 0.15
C VAL A 274 -7.83 16.58 0.41
N ASN A 275 -7.60 15.95 1.56
CA ASN A 275 -6.27 15.56 2.00
C ASN A 275 -5.91 14.13 1.61
N SER A 276 -6.90 13.23 1.56
CA SER A 276 -6.64 11.82 1.34
C SER A 276 -7.83 11.13 0.67
N VAL A 277 -7.54 10.05 -0.07
CA VAL A 277 -8.53 9.21 -0.76
C VAL A 277 -8.11 7.75 -0.67
N CYS A 278 -9.07 6.86 -0.45
CA CYS A 278 -8.84 5.42 -0.35
C CYS A 278 -9.97 4.63 -1.03
N TRP A 279 -9.66 3.43 -1.50
CA TRP A 279 -10.57 2.47 -2.12
C TRP A 279 -10.61 1.18 -1.29
N ASN A 280 -11.80 0.61 -1.05
CA ASN A 280 -11.94 -0.65 -0.30
C ASN A 280 -12.19 -1.90 -1.17
N GLY A 281 -12.25 -1.76 -2.50
CA GLY A 281 -12.70 -2.83 -3.40
C GLY A 281 -14.07 -2.58 -4.02
N THR A 282 -14.88 -1.68 -3.44
CA THR A 282 -16.26 -1.39 -3.90
C THR A 282 -16.64 0.09 -3.83
N LEU A 283 -15.99 0.87 -2.97
CA LEU A 283 -16.31 2.25 -2.66
C LEU A 283 -15.03 3.07 -2.43
N PHE A 284 -14.99 4.27 -3.01
CA PHE A 284 -14.01 5.29 -2.68
C PHE A 284 -14.50 6.10 -1.48
N VAL A 285 -13.57 6.44 -0.60
CA VAL A 285 -13.75 7.46 0.43
C VAL A 285 -12.69 8.54 0.25
N ALA A 286 -13.12 9.80 0.27
CA ALA A 286 -12.25 10.96 0.25
C ALA A 286 -12.51 11.81 1.51
N VAL A 287 -11.44 12.34 2.09
CA VAL A 287 -11.49 13.05 3.38
C VAL A 287 -10.78 14.39 3.32
N GLY A 288 -11.33 15.38 4.03
CA GLY A 288 -10.85 16.76 3.96
C GLY A 288 -11.75 17.71 4.73
N ALA A 289 -11.98 18.89 4.15
CA ALA A 289 -12.92 19.87 4.65
C ALA A 289 -13.47 20.74 3.51
N ASP A 290 -14.77 21.04 3.55
CA ASP A 290 -15.41 22.00 2.64
C ASP A 290 -15.14 23.46 3.08
N SER A 291 -15.05 23.65 4.40
CA SER A 291 -14.44 24.79 5.07
C SER A 291 -14.05 24.35 6.48
N ILE A 292 -13.11 25.06 7.11
CA ILE A 292 -12.66 24.74 8.49
C ILE A 292 -13.86 24.86 9.44
N GLY A 293 -14.25 23.74 10.07
CA GLY A 293 -15.36 23.71 11.02
C GLY A 293 -16.75 23.46 10.40
N SER A 294 -16.84 23.16 9.11
CA SER A 294 -18.13 22.86 8.44
C SER A 294 -18.78 21.55 8.90
N GLY A 295 -18.04 20.65 9.55
CA GLY A 295 -18.47 19.28 9.83
C GLY A 295 -18.58 18.37 8.60
N ARG A 296 -18.41 18.92 7.38
CA ARG A 296 -18.41 18.17 6.13
C ARG A 296 -16.98 17.72 5.83
N THR A 297 -16.62 16.54 6.32
CA THR A 297 -15.22 16.05 6.31
C THR A 297 -15.04 14.69 5.64
N MET A 298 -16.13 13.99 5.30
CA MET A 298 -16.11 12.69 4.63
C MET A 298 -16.98 12.73 3.36
N LEU A 299 -16.44 12.25 2.24
CA LEU A 299 -17.19 11.96 1.02
C LEU A 299 -17.00 10.50 0.64
N TYR A 300 -17.98 9.94 -0.05
CA TYR A 300 -17.89 8.63 -0.66
C TYR A 300 -18.35 8.65 -2.13
N SER A 301 -17.88 7.68 -2.90
CA SER A 301 -18.28 7.49 -4.29
C SER A 301 -18.09 6.04 -4.73
N TYR A 302 -19.08 5.47 -5.41
CA TYR A 302 -18.97 4.13 -5.99
C TYR A 302 -18.25 4.12 -7.34
N ASP A 303 -18.28 5.24 -8.05
CA ASP A 303 -17.77 5.37 -9.43
C ASP A 303 -16.54 6.29 -9.53
N GLY A 304 -16.17 6.99 -8.45
CA GLY A 304 -15.09 7.98 -8.40
C GLY A 304 -15.37 9.28 -9.16
N MET A 305 -16.56 9.40 -9.77
CA MET A 305 -16.96 10.53 -10.62
C MET A 305 -18.02 11.41 -9.93
N ASN A 306 -18.92 10.78 -9.17
CA ASN A 306 -20.00 11.44 -8.44
C ASN A 306 -19.85 11.18 -6.95
N TRP A 307 -19.68 12.25 -6.19
CA TRP A 307 -19.38 12.18 -4.76
C TRP A 307 -20.58 12.61 -3.91
N THR A 308 -20.78 11.89 -2.81
CA THR A 308 -21.84 12.16 -1.84
C THR A 308 -21.23 12.35 -0.45
N VAL A 309 -21.88 13.19 0.35
CA VAL A 309 -21.46 13.50 1.72
C VAL A 309 -21.75 12.34 2.65
N GLY A 310 -20.73 11.87 3.37
CA GLY A 310 -20.88 10.92 4.46
C GLY A 310 -21.32 11.61 5.76
N THR A 311 -21.84 10.83 6.71
CA THR A 311 -22.32 11.33 8.01
C THR A 311 -21.41 10.90 9.16
N GLY A 312 -21.45 11.62 10.28
CA GLY A 312 -20.70 11.26 11.50
C GLY A 312 -19.17 11.50 11.42
N GLY A 313 -18.74 12.35 10.49
CA GLY A 313 -17.32 12.71 10.30
C GLY A 313 -16.75 13.61 11.40
N PHE A 314 -15.54 14.09 11.17
CA PHE A 314 -14.87 15.06 12.03
C PHE A 314 -15.56 16.44 11.97
N THR A 315 -15.52 17.17 13.09
CA THR A 315 -16.12 18.51 13.19
C THR A 315 -15.26 19.59 12.54
N ILE A 316 -13.94 19.38 12.39
CA ILE A 316 -13.03 20.40 11.82
C ILE A 316 -12.44 19.97 10.49
N ILE A 317 -11.61 18.92 10.47
CA ILE A 317 -10.93 18.44 9.26
C ILE A 317 -10.52 16.98 9.41
N ALA A 318 -10.57 16.24 8.30
CA ALA A 318 -9.98 14.91 8.21
C ALA A 318 -8.68 14.95 7.37
N ASN A 319 -7.64 14.28 7.84
CA ASN A 319 -6.29 14.34 7.27
C ASN A 319 -5.92 13.09 6.48
N GLY A 320 -6.38 11.92 6.94
CA GLY A 320 -6.02 10.64 6.33
C GLY A 320 -7.16 9.65 6.37
N VAL A 321 -7.19 8.74 5.39
CA VAL A 321 -8.11 7.60 5.36
C VAL A 321 -7.43 6.38 4.74
N CYS A 322 -7.68 5.19 5.30
CA CYS A 322 -7.29 3.93 4.72
C CYS A 322 -8.37 2.85 4.90
N TRP A 323 -8.26 1.77 4.14
CA TRP A 323 -9.09 0.58 4.26
C TRP A 323 -8.27 -0.57 4.83
N ASN A 324 -8.70 -1.11 5.97
CA ASN A 324 -7.93 -2.15 6.65
C ASN A 324 -8.29 -3.58 6.26
N GLY A 325 -9.10 -3.79 5.23
CA GLY A 325 -9.63 -5.11 4.87
C GLY A 325 -11.04 -5.37 5.42
N THR A 326 -11.45 -4.67 6.48
CA THR A 326 -12.78 -4.87 7.12
C THR A 326 -13.54 -3.57 7.38
N LYS A 327 -12.84 -2.46 7.61
CA LYS A 327 -13.40 -1.14 7.83
C LYS A 327 -12.46 -0.05 7.34
N PHE A 328 -13.04 1.09 7.03
CA PHE A 328 -12.28 2.31 6.87
C PHE A 328 -11.86 2.86 8.22
N ILE A 329 -10.66 3.42 8.24
CA ILE A 329 -10.08 4.11 9.38
C ILE A 329 -9.67 5.49 8.89
N SER A 330 -10.11 6.53 9.59
CA SER A 330 -9.76 7.91 9.26
C SER A 330 -9.19 8.60 10.48
N VAL A 331 -8.23 9.48 10.23
CA VAL A 331 -7.59 10.31 11.24
C VAL A 331 -7.79 11.79 10.91
N GLY A 332 -7.95 12.61 11.94
CA GLY A 332 -8.30 14.01 11.76
C GLY A 332 -8.33 14.80 13.06
N PHE A 333 -9.03 15.94 13.00
CA PHE A 333 -9.20 16.85 14.10
C PHE A 333 -10.67 17.15 14.40
N ASN A 334 -10.99 17.08 15.69
CA ASN A 334 -12.24 17.53 16.25
C ASN A 334 -12.00 18.69 17.23
N THR A 335 -13.06 19.40 17.59
CA THR A 335 -13.08 20.27 18.78
C THR A 335 -12.67 19.51 20.04
N SER A 336 -12.08 20.22 21.01
CA SER A 336 -11.43 19.63 22.20
C SER A 336 -12.28 18.56 22.90
N GLY A 337 -11.69 17.39 23.15
CA GLY A 337 -12.31 16.28 23.90
C GLY A 337 -12.92 15.16 23.06
N LEU A 338 -12.88 15.26 21.73
CA LEU A 338 -13.38 14.24 20.80
C LEU A 338 -12.24 13.45 20.13
N SER A 339 -12.53 12.21 19.71
CA SER A 339 -11.53 11.28 19.15
C SER A 339 -10.82 11.82 17.91
N THR A 340 -9.53 11.52 17.78
CA THR A 340 -8.71 11.84 16.60
C THR A 340 -8.75 10.74 15.53
N ILE A 341 -9.46 9.64 15.81
CA ILE A 341 -9.64 8.48 14.94
C ILE A 341 -11.14 8.13 14.85
N LEU A 342 -11.66 7.99 13.63
CA LEU A 342 -13.00 7.50 13.35
C LEU A 342 -12.93 6.23 12.51
N THR A 343 -13.94 5.37 12.63
CA THR A 343 -14.05 4.16 11.78
C THR A 343 -15.41 4.06 11.12
N SER A 344 -15.46 3.33 10.01
CA SER A 344 -16.69 3.05 9.27
C SER A 344 -16.58 1.72 8.54
N SER A 345 -17.53 0.80 8.73
CA SER A 345 -17.57 -0.45 7.96
C SER A 345 -18.11 -0.26 6.54
N ASP A 346 -18.87 0.80 6.30
CA ASP A 346 -19.56 1.04 5.02
C ASP A 346 -19.00 2.23 4.22
N GLY A 347 -18.17 3.08 4.84
CA GLY A 347 -17.64 4.33 4.27
C GLY A 347 -18.65 5.49 4.21
N LEU A 348 -19.91 5.23 4.52
CA LEU A 348 -21.03 6.18 4.43
C LEU A 348 -21.30 6.87 5.76
N SER A 349 -21.22 6.10 6.85
CA SER A 349 -21.51 6.55 8.21
C SER A 349 -20.31 6.27 9.11
N TRP A 350 -19.88 7.31 9.82
CA TRP A 350 -18.67 7.30 10.63
C TRP A 350 -19.01 7.41 12.09
N SER A 351 -18.24 6.72 12.92
CA SER A 351 -18.46 6.71 14.36
C SER A 351 -17.15 6.77 15.12
N ASN A 352 -17.21 7.41 16.28
CA ASN A 352 -16.15 7.35 17.27
C ASN A 352 -16.22 5.96 17.92
N SER A 353 -15.21 5.13 17.71
CA SER A 353 -15.25 3.73 18.18
C SER A 353 -15.00 3.57 19.69
N GLY A 354 -14.97 4.65 20.48
CA GLY A 354 -14.71 4.58 21.93
C GLY A 354 -13.28 4.16 22.27
N ILE A 355 -12.34 4.43 21.35
CA ILE A 355 -10.97 3.90 21.31
C ILE A 355 -10.13 4.42 22.48
N SER A 356 -9.45 3.52 23.20
CA SER A 356 -8.36 3.83 24.13
C SER A 356 -7.00 3.82 23.40
N GLY A 357 -6.07 4.71 23.78
CA GLY A 357 -4.77 4.84 23.10
C GLY A 357 -4.76 5.78 21.89
N GLN A 358 -5.37 6.95 22.03
CA GLN A 358 -5.47 7.97 20.98
C GLN A 358 -4.20 8.82 20.88
N PHE A 359 -4.00 9.49 19.74
CA PHE A 359 -3.06 10.61 19.67
C PHE A 359 -3.54 11.72 20.60
N THR A 360 -2.65 12.25 21.44
CA THR A 360 -2.96 13.39 22.32
C THR A 360 -3.08 14.72 21.57
N GLY A 361 -2.83 14.71 20.25
CA GLY A 361 -2.91 15.87 19.34
C GLY A 361 -3.74 15.57 18.08
N TYR A 362 -3.07 15.28 16.97
CA TYR A 362 -3.69 15.10 15.64
C TYR A 362 -3.10 13.85 14.96
N GLY A 363 -3.91 13.09 14.24
CA GLY A 363 -3.43 12.04 13.34
C GLY A 363 -3.12 12.61 11.95
N ILE A 364 -2.04 12.13 11.34
CA ILE A 364 -1.45 12.71 10.12
C ILE A 364 -1.53 11.75 8.94
N GLY A 365 -1.28 10.46 9.18
CA GLY A 365 -1.34 9.42 8.17
C GLY A 365 -1.85 8.12 8.75
N VAL A 366 -2.53 7.33 7.91
CA VAL A 366 -2.99 5.99 8.26
C VAL A 366 -2.84 5.10 7.04
N SER A 367 -2.33 3.89 7.26
CA SER A 367 -2.22 2.88 6.21
C SER A 367 -2.45 1.51 6.81
N SER A 368 -2.92 0.59 5.98
CA SER A 368 -3.26 -0.75 6.37
C SER A 368 -3.07 -1.71 5.21
N THR A 369 -2.65 -2.91 5.55
CA THR A 369 -2.57 -4.01 4.60
C THR A 369 -3.04 -5.30 5.26
N ASN A 370 -3.51 -6.23 4.43
CA ASN A 370 -3.83 -7.57 4.89
C ASN A 370 -2.50 -8.33 5.02
N VAL A 371 -2.16 -8.78 6.23
CA VAL A 371 -0.94 -9.56 6.47
C VAL A 371 -1.29 -10.98 6.87
N TRP A 372 -0.60 -11.94 6.28
CA TRP A 372 -0.57 -13.29 6.81
C TRP A 372 0.36 -13.28 8.02
N LYS A 373 -0.18 -13.20 9.24
CA LYS A 373 0.62 -13.34 10.47
C LYS A 373 0.93 -14.82 10.72
N LYS A 374 1.80 -15.38 9.89
CA LYS A 374 2.78 -16.41 10.29
C LYS A 374 3.66 -16.77 9.11
N THR A 375 4.96 -16.55 9.24
CA THR A 375 5.95 -17.40 8.60
C THR A 375 5.74 -18.81 9.16
N PRO A 376 5.50 -19.84 8.33
CA PRO A 376 5.46 -21.22 8.79
C PRO A 376 6.72 -21.51 9.62
N GLN A 377 6.56 -21.84 10.89
CA GLN A 377 7.69 -22.12 11.78
C GLN A 377 8.26 -23.52 11.52
N THR A 378 7.50 -24.34 10.78
CA THR A 378 7.86 -25.69 10.37
C THR A 378 7.45 -25.95 8.92
N ILE A 379 8.09 -26.93 8.28
CA ILE A 379 7.72 -27.41 6.94
C ILE A 379 6.27 -27.91 6.93
N GLN A 380 5.80 -28.53 8.02
CA GLN A 380 4.42 -29.00 8.15
C GLN A 380 3.40 -27.87 8.15
N ASP A 381 3.71 -26.73 8.79
CA ASP A 381 2.87 -25.53 8.75
C ASP A 381 2.75 -24.99 7.32
N ALA A 382 3.84 -25.00 6.55
CA ALA A 382 3.85 -24.53 5.17
C ALA A 382 3.01 -25.45 4.27
N ILE A 383 3.14 -26.77 4.46
CA ILE A 383 2.35 -27.79 3.75
C ILE A 383 0.86 -27.64 4.04
N ASN A 384 0.48 -27.38 5.30
CA ASN A 384 -0.92 -27.20 5.69
C ASN A 384 -1.52 -25.93 5.07
N VAL A 385 -0.75 -24.83 5.02
CA VAL A 385 -1.15 -23.57 4.34
C VAL A 385 -1.37 -23.80 2.83
N LEU A 386 -0.45 -24.52 2.19
CA LEU A 386 -0.52 -24.85 0.76
C LEU A 386 -1.70 -25.77 0.43
N SER A 387 -1.93 -26.80 1.25
CA SER A 387 -2.98 -27.80 1.03
C SER A 387 -4.39 -27.20 1.10
N ASN A 388 -4.63 -26.29 2.05
CA ASN A 388 -5.91 -25.59 2.16
C ASN A 388 -6.17 -24.66 0.97
N ARG A 389 -5.13 -24.01 0.44
CA ARG A 389 -5.22 -23.12 -0.74
C ARG A 389 -5.56 -23.90 -2.02
N ILE A 390 -5.01 -25.10 -2.18
CA ILE A 390 -5.34 -26.00 -3.29
C ILE A 390 -6.80 -26.45 -3.20
N PHE A 391 -7.31 -26.70 -2.00
CA PHE A 391 -8.70 -27.09 -1.77
C PHE A 391 -9.71 -25.96 -2.05
N GLU A 392 -9.36 -24.71 -1.74
CA GLU A 392 -10.21 -23.54 -2.03
C GLU A 392 -10.22 -23.14 -3.51
N LEU A 393 -9.12 -23.36 -4.23
CA LEU A 393 -9.01 -23.05 -5.66
C LEU A 393 -9.48 -24.21 -6.57
N GLY A 394 -9.49 -25.43 -6.05
CA GLY A 394 -10.00 -26.62 -6.72
C GLY A 394 -11.44 -26.90 -6.29
N GLY A 395 -12.41 -26.23 -6.92
CA GLY A 395 -13.79 -26.70 -6.87
C GLY A 395 -13.86 -28.16 -7.31
N ASN A 396 -14.30 -29.01 -6.39
CA ASN A 396 -14.54 -30.46 -6.50
C ASN A 396 -13.31 -31.36 -6.59
N THR A 397 -13.10 -32.04 -5.47
CA THR A 397 -12.53 -33.39 -5.34
C THR A 397 -12.98 -34.31 -6.48
N TYR A 398 -12.01 -35.01 -7.08
CA TYR A 398 -12.25 -36.38 -7.51
C TYR A 398 -11.60 -37.32 -6.49
N ILE A 399 -12.41 -38.33 -6.17
CA ILE A 399 -12.37 -39.27 -5.05
C ILE A 399 -11.09 -40.12 -5.03
#